data_AF-A0A7Y0L9H0-F1
#
_entry.id   AF-A0A7Y0L9H0-F1
#
_cell.length_a   1.000
_cell.length_b   1.000
_cell.length_c   1.000
_cell.angle_alpha   90.00
_cell.angle_beta   90.00
_cell.angle_gamma   90.00
#
_symmetry.space_group_name_H-M   'P 1'
#
loop_
_entity.id
_entity.type
_entity.pdbx_description
1 polymer ?
#
loop_
_entity_poly.entity_id
_entity_poly.type
_entity_poly.pdbx_seq_one_letter_code
_entity_poly.pdbx_strand_id
1 'polypeptide(L)'
;MDAPLYGFGRKQQLFMDLPMHGRRVRLVIDCQRYRCRACGATFREPLPDINEKHMCTERMAAYVSEQASRRNWASAKAPFGTSLRITSRRWRRIANKRASYRWHF
;
A
#
# COMPACT_ATOMS: atom_id res chain seq x y z
N MET A 1 -10.40 -16.35 -29.13
CA MET A 1 -10.50 -16.55 -27.67
C MET A 1 -10.19 -15.22 -27.02
N ASP A 2 -11.21 -14.43 -26.74
CA ASP A 2 -11.03 -13.09 -26.17
C ASP A 2 -10.46 -13.19 -24.76
N ALA A 3 -9.50 -12.33 -24.43
CA ALA A 3 -9.02 -12.21 -23.06
C ALA A 3 -10.24 -11.92 -22.16
N PRO A 4 -10.44 -12.68 -21.06
CA PRO A 4 -11.63 -12.58 -20.23
C PRO A 4 -11.77 -11.20 -19.54
N LEU A 5 -10.75 -10.35 -19.64
CA LEU A 5 -10.60 -9.08 -18.95
C LEU A 5 -10.44 -7.94 -19.98
N TYR A 6 -11.14 -6.82 -19.78
CA TYR A 6 -10.97 -5.61 -20.61
C TYR A 6 -10.82 -4.36 -19.74
N GLY A 7 -10.24 -3.30 -20.32
CA GLY A 7 -10.08 -2.01 -19.65
C GLY A 7 -11.43 -1.33 -19.40
N PHE A 8 -11.72 -1.02 -18.13
CA PHE A 8 -12.94 -0.38 -17.64
C PHE A 8 -12.65 1.00 -17.04
N GLY A 9 -11.97 1.84 -17.81
CA GLY A 9 -11.56 3.19 -17.43
C GLY A 9 -10.38 3.24 -16.45
N ARG A 10 -9.96 4.46 -16.09
CA ARG A 10 -8.85 4.69 -15.15
C ARG A 10 -9.31 5.47 -13.93
N LYS A 11 -8.58 5.32 -12.83
CA LYS A 11 -8.86 6.05 -11.59
C LYS A 11 -7.56 6.44 -10.92
N GLN A 12 -7.39 7.75 -10.76
CA GLN A 12 -6.33 8.31 -9.93
C GLN A 12 -6.50 7.90 -8.48
N GLN A 13 -5.41 7.40 -7.91
CA GLN A 13 -5.28 7.04 -6.51
C GLN A 13 -4.06 7.71 -5.91
N LEU A 14 -4.20 8.03 -4.63
CA LEU A 14 -3.16 8.66 -3.86
C LEU A 14 -2.60 7.66 -2.86
N PHE A 15 -1.28 7.45 -2.93
CA PHE A 15 -0.52 6.61 -2.03
C PHE A 15 0.48 7.45 -1.26
N MET A 16 0.64 7.17 0.03
CA MET A 16 1.68 7.80 0.84
C MET A 16 3.03 7.11 0.63
N ASP A 17 4.11 7.87 0.78
CA ASP A 17 5.46 7.33 0.74
C ASP A 17 6.34 7.91 1.87
N LEU A 18 7.59 7.44 1.95
CA LEU A 18 8.62 7.97 2.83
C LEU A 18 8.79 9.49 2.63
N PRO A 19 8.99 10.24 3.72
CA PRO A 19 9.27 11.66 3.59
C PRO A 19 10.62 11.85 2.90
N MET A 20 10.68 12.82 2.00
CA MET A 20 11.91 13.25 1.34
C MET A 20 12.21 14.68 1.79
N HIS A 21 13.45 14.92 2.21
CA HIS A 21 13.91 16.22 2.72
C HIS A 21 13.02 16.82 3.83
N GLY A 22 12.56 15.96 4.76
CA GLY A 22 11.69 16.39 5.86
C GLY A 22 10.25 16.74 5.46
N ARG A 23 9.88 16.57 4.18
CA ARG A 23 8.54 16.84 3.67
C ARG A 23 7.78 15.55 3.39
N ARG A 24 6.47 15.59 3.57
CA ARG A 24 5.58 14.47 3.25
C ARG A 24 5.52 14.26 1.74
N VAL A 25 5.64 13.00 1.31
CA VAL A 25 5.54 12.62 -0.10
C VAL A 25 4.25 11.82 -0.33
N ARG A 26 3.61 12.12 -1.46
CA ARG A 26 2.41 11.45 -1.96
C ARG A 26 2.63 11.08 -3.42
N LEU A 27 2.36 9.83 -3.76
CA LEU A 27 2.35 9.33 -5.13
C LEU A 27 0.91 9.40 -5.64
N VAL A 28 0.73 10.05 -6.79
CA VAL A 28 -0.54 10.03 -7.51
C VAL A 28 -0.37 9.08 -8.69
N ILE A 29 -1.08 7.96 -8.65
CA ILE A 29 -0.98 6.90 -9.65
C ILE A 29 -2.33 6.80 -10.34
N ASP A 30 -2.35 6.92 -11.67
CA ASP A 30 -3.53 6.65 -12.47
C ASP A 30 -3.64 5.15 -12.74
N CYS A 31 -4.49 4.45 -11.99
CA CYS A 31 -4.59 3.00 -12.09
C CYS A 31 -5.61 2.60 -13.15
N GLN A 32 -5.24 1.67 -14.03
CA GLN A 32 -6.20 1.03 -14.91
C GLN A 32 -7.19 0.18 -14.09
N ARG A 33 -8.49 0.34 -14.34
CA ARG A 33 -9.50 -0.60 -13.86
C ARG A 33 -9.76 -1.62 -14.95
N TYR A 34 -9.94 -2.85 -14.54
CA TYR A 34 -10.29 -3.95 -15.43
C TYR A 34 -11.62 -4.54 -15.01
N ARG A 35 -12.40 -5.01 -15.97
CA ARG A 35 -13.65 -5.70 -15.71
C ARG A 35 -13.65 -7.05 -16.42
N CYS A 36 -14.06 -8.09 -15.69
CA CYS A 36 -14.24 -9.41 -16.27
C CYS A 36 -15.51 -9.43 -17.11
N ARG A 37 -15.43 -9.95 -18.35
CA ARG A 37 -16.58 -10.11 -19.25
C ARG A 37 -17.53 -11.21 -18.80
N ALA A 38 -17.02 -12.27 -18.17
CA ALA A 38 -17.81 -13.43 -17.75
C ALA A 38 -18.59 -13.20 -16.44
N CYS A 39 -17.95 -12.64 -15.41
CA CYS A 39 -18.57 -12.47 -14.09
C CYS A 39 -18.88 -11.01 -13.72
N GLY A 40 -18.45 -10.03 -14.55
CA GLY A 40 -18.68 -8.61 -14.29
C GLY A 40 -17.85 -7.99 -13.16
N ALA A 41 -17.03 -8.79 -12.46
CA ALA A 41 -16.18 -8.31 -11.38
C ALA A 41 -15.19 -7.24 -11.86
N THR A 42 -14.97 -6.22 -11.03
CA THR A 42 -14.03 -5.14 -11.32
C THR A 42 -12.83 -5.24 -10.40
N PHE A 43 -11.64 -5.16 -10.97
CA PHE A 43 -10.38 -5.13 -10.26
C PHE A 43 -9.52 -4.00 -10.81
N ARG A 44 -8.40 -3.75 -10.14
CA ARG A 44 -7.46 -2.70 -10.51
C ARG A 44 -6.18 -3.35 -11.02
N GLU A 45 -5.43 -2.57 -11.77
CA GLU A 45 -4.05 -2.90 -12.10
C GLU A 45 -3.25 -3.21 -10.83
N PRO A 46 -2.58 -4.37 -10.79
CA PRO A 46 -1.72 -4.71 -9.66
C PRO A 46 -0.55 -3.74 -9.65
N LEU A 47 -0.39 -3.02 -8.54
CA LEU A 47 0.72 -2.09 -8.36
C LEU A 47 1.83 -2.79 -7.54
N PRO A 48 3.01 -3.06 -8.14
CA PRO A 48 4.14 -3.59 -7.38
C PRO A 48 4.56 -2.58 -6.31
N ASP A 49 5.06 -3.08 -5.17
CA ASP A 49 5.54 -2.27 -4.05
C ASP A 49 4.53 -1.29 -3.43
N ILE A 50 3.24 -1.47 -3.71
CA ILE A 50 2.15 -0.69 -3.13
C ILE A 50 1.30 -1.57 -2.22
N ASN A 51 1.14 -1.12 -0.98
CA ASN A 51 0.21 -1.69 -0.05
C ASN A 51 -1.18 -1.07 -0.25
N GLU A 52 -1.99 -1.66 -1.13
CA GLU A 52 -3.33 -1.16 -1.48
C GLU A 52 -4.26 -0.97 -0.27
N LYS A 53 -4.08 -1.81 0.75
CA LYS A 53 -4.90 -1.78 1.96
C LYS A 53 -4.61 -0.58 2.84
N HIS A 54 -3.35 -0.15 2.85
CA HIS A 54 -2.86 0.96 3.67
C HIS A 54 -2.66 2.24 2.88
N MET A 55 -2.86 2.20 1.56
CA MET A 55 -2.68 3.31 0.62
C MET A 55 -1.29 3.92 0.78
N CYS A 56 -0.26 3.08 0.80
CA CYS A 56 1.13 3.49 0.94
C CYS A 56 2.09 2.56 0.19
N THR A 57 3.33 2.97 0.02
CA THR A 57 4.38 2.07 -0.48
C THR A 57 4.72 0.99 0.56
N GLU A 58 5.13 -0.19 0.11
CA GLU A 58 5.57 -1.27 1.00
C GLU A 58 6.83 -0.87 1.78
N ARG A 59 7.75 -0.11 1.16
CA ARG A 59 8.93 0.45 1.85
C ARG A 59 8.54 1.37 3.00
N MET A 60 7.48 2.18 2.84
CA MET A 60 6.99 3.05 3.90
C MET A 60 6.34 2.22 5.01
N ALA A 61 5.56 1.20 4.67
CA ALA A 61 4.99 0.29 5.66
C ALA A 61 6.11 -0.40 6.47
N ALA A 62 7.18 -0.82 5.81
CA ALA A 62 8.37 -1.40 6.45
C ALA A 62 9.11 -0.39 7.34
N TYR A 63 9.30 0.85 6.90
CA TYR A 63 9.93 1.88 7.72
C TYR A 63 9.11 2.18 8.97
N VAL A 64 7.81 2.42 8.80
CA VAL A 64 6.89 2.65 9.93
C VAL A 64 6.91 1.46 10.89
N SER A 65 7.13 0.24 10.39
CA SER A 65 7.30 -0.98 11.20
C SER A 65 8.45 -0.89 12.16
N GLU A 66 9.60 -0.57 11.61
CA GLU A 66 10.83 -0.54 12.36
C GLU A 66 10.81 0.60 13.36
N GLN A 67 10.24 1.74 12.96
CA GLN A 67 10.05 2.89 13.82
C GLN A 67 9.08 2.58 14.97
N ALA A 68 7.95 1.93 14.70
CA ALA A 68 6.98 1.58 15.75
C ALA A 68 7.49 0.52 16.74
N SER A 69 8.48 -0.28 16.34
CA SER A 69 9.19 -1.19 17.25
C SER A 69 10.20 -0.45 18.14
N ARG A 70 10.88 0.57 17.61
CA ARG A 70 11.92 1.32 18.32
C ARG A 70 11.37 2.45 19.20
N ARG A 71 10.22 3.02 18.84
CA ARG A 71 9.55 4.14 19.53
C ARG A 71 8.04 3.94 19.54
N ASN A 72 7.32 4.76 20.29
CA ASN A 72 5.87 4.68 20.35
C ASN A 72 5.22 4.92 18.95
N TRP A 73 4.10 4.23 18.72
CA TRP A 73 3.32 4.29 17.47
C TRP A 73 2.96 5.72 17.04
N ALA A 74 2.62 6.59 17.99
CA ALA A 74 2.22 7.97 17.71
C ALA A 74 3.37 8.78 17.10
N SER A 75 4.59 8.60 17.59
CA SER A 75 5.80 9.24 17.10
C SER A 75 6.22 8.67 15.75
N ALA A 76 6.05 7.36 15.54
CA ALA A 76 6.34 6.70 14.27
C ALA A 76 5.48 7.22 13.11
N LYS A 77 4.19 7.50 13.36
CA LYS A 77 3.27 8.04 12.34
C LYS A 77 3.34 9.56 12.14
N ALA A 78 3.90 10.30 13.10
CA ALA A 78 3.85 11.77 13.12
C ALA A 78 4.38 12.44 11.83
N PRO A 79 5.49 11.98 11.22
CA PRO A 79 5.97 12.53 9.95
C PRO A 79 4.94 12.43 8.82
N PHE A 80 4.06 11.44 8.88
CA PHE A 80 3.08 11.12 7.84
C PHE A 80 1.68 11.71 8.09
N GLY A 81 1.39 12.13 9.33
CA GLY A 81 0.10 12.72 9.72
C GLY A 81 -1.06 11.71 9.81
N THR A 82 -2.29 12.22 9.80
CA THR A 82 -3.54 11.44 9.88
C THR A 82 -3.93 10.71 8.59
N SER A 83 -3.22 10.94 7.48
CA SER A 83 -3.52 10.31 6.19
C SER A 83 -3.11 8.83 6.13
N LEU A 84 -2.38 8.35 7.12
CA LEU A 84 -2.03 6.94 7.25
C LEU A 84 -3.28 6.14 7.68
N ARG A 85 -3.94 5.45 6.75
CA ARG A 85 -5.01 4.47 7.08
C ARG A 85 -4.42 3.17 7.64
N ILE A 86 -3.60 3.32 8.67
CA ILE A 86 -2.94 2.23 9.34
C ILE A 86 -3.36 2.30 10.81
N THR A 87 -4.15 1.32 11.26
CA THR A 87 -4.59 1.25 12.65
C THR A 87 -3.60 0.46 13.50
N SER A 88 -3.37 0.90 14.75
CA SER A 88 -2.43 0.28 15.70
C SER A 88 -2.76 -1.19 16.02
N ARG A 89 -4.04 -1.58 15.99
CA ARG A 89 -4.48 -2.96 16.26
C ARG A 89 -4.16 -3.95 15.13
N ARG A 90 -4.09 -3.48 13.88
CA ARG A 90 -3.81 -4.33 12.70
C ARG A 90 -2.30 -4.50 12.45
N TRP A 91 -1.50 -3.62 13.04
CA TRP A 91 -0.03 -3.54 12.98
C TRP A 91 0.69 -4.82 13.44
N ARG A 92 0.22 -5.42 14.54
CA ARG A 92 0.77 -6.68 15.08
C ARG A 92 0.82 -7.81 14.06
N ARG A 93 -0.08 -7.82 13.06
CA ARG A 93 -0.10 -8.85 12.00
C ARG A 93 0.91 -8.62 10.87
N ILE A 94 1.32 -7.38 10.60
CA ILE A 94 2.28 -7.06 9.52
C ILE A 94 3.70 -7.34 9.99
N ALA A 95 4.04 -6.96 11.23
CA ALA A 95 5.30 -7.33 11.87
C ALA A 95 5.49 -8.87 11.90
N ASN A 96 4.41 -9.63 12.15
CA ASN A 96 4.46 -11.09 12.21
C ASN A 96 4.53 -11.79 10.84
N LYS A 97 4.14 -11.13 9.74
CA LYS A 97 4.25 -11.73 8.39
C LYS A 97 5.69 -11.76 7.88
N ARG A 98 6.58 -10.87 8.37
CA ARG A 98 8.02 -10.93 8.06
C ARG A 98 8.74 -12.15 8.65
N ALA A 99 8.13 -12.86 9.59
CA ALA A 99 8.65 -14.14 10.07
C ALA A 99 8.39 -15.31 9.09
N SER A 100 7.60 -15.14 8.03
CA SER A 100 7.23 -16.26 7.12
C SER A 100 7.59 -16.08 5.64
N TYR A 101 8.20 -14.97 5.22
CA TYR A 101 8.68 -14.82 3.84
C TYR A 101 10.20 -14.96 3.80
N ARG A 102 10.64 -16.22 3.82
CA ARG A 102 11.95 -16.64 3.34
C ARG A 102 11.91 -16.51 1.82
N TRP A 103 12.64 -15.55 1.27
CA TRP A 103 12.87 -15.45 -0.17
C TRP A 103 13.63 -16.71 -0.59
N HIS A 104 12.94 -17.62 -1.28
CA HIS A 104 13.61 -18.65 -2.04
C HIS A 104 14.04 -18.01 -3.37
N PHE A 105 15.36 -17.85 -3.53
CA PHE A 105 15.97 -17.70 -4.85
C PHE A 105 15.88 -19.02 -5.60
#